data_AF-A0A1S3EHJ2-F1
#
_entry.id   AF-A0A1S3EHJ2-F1
#
_cell.length_a   1.000
_cell.length_b   1.000
_cell.length_c   1.000
_cell.angle_alpha   90.00
_cell.angle_beta   90.00
_cell.angle_gamma   90.00
#
_symmetry.space_group_name_H-M   'P 1'
#
loop_
_entity.id
_entity.type
_entity.pdbx_description
1 polymer ?
#
loop_
_entity_poly.entity_id
_entity_poly.type
_entity_poly.pdbx_seq_one_letter_code
_entity_poly.pdbx_strand_id
1 'polypeptide(L)'
;MEKPENHFNNDNNREREASHLAALLKEMKEGLDTVRLKIQTLTAKVKSQNSTADGFSYLEAKNLLLLNYCQSLVYYLLRKAKGYSIEDHPVVRSIVEIRLFLEKVRFILSPLYIYIRQYVSTITLNR
;
A
#
# COMPACT_ATOMS: atom_id res chain seq x y z
N MET A 1 -13.98 43.64 32.59
CA MET A 1 -14.96 42.53 32.65
C MET A 1 -14.85 41.79 31.33
N GLU A 2 -13.87 40.90 31.21
CA GLU A 2 -13.51 40.24 29.94
C GLU A 2 -13.88 38.76 30.04
N LYS A 3 -14.74 38.31 29.13
CA LYS A 3 -15.36 36.98 29.15
C LYS A 3 -14.34 35.85 28.91
N PRO A 4 -14.35 34.77 29.70
CA PRO A 4 -13.56 33.56 29.43
C PRO A 4 -14.42 32.52 28.70
N GLU A 5 -14.49 32.56 27.36
CA GLU A 5 -15.33 31.59 26.60
C GLU A 5 -14.61 30.81 25.48
N ASN A 6 -13.30 30.95 25.28
CA ASN A 6 -12.63 30.34 24.09
C ASN A 6 -11.67 29.16 24.33
N HIS A 7 -11.41 28.73 25.57
CA HIS A 7 -10.48 27.61 25.81
C HIS A 7 -11.15 26.23 25.65
N PHE A 8 -12.39 26.09 26.14
CA PHE A 8 -13.08 24.79 26.19
C PHE A 8 -13.51 24.27 24.81
N ASN A 9 -13.79 25.16 23.86
CA ASN A 9 -14.27 24.76 22.52
C ASN A 9 -13.14 24.20 21.63
N ASN A 10 -11.89 24.59 21.90
CA ASN A 10 -10.72 24.15 21.13
C ASN A 10 -10.27 22.73 21.54
N ASP A 11 -10.35 22.41 22.83
CA ASP A 11 -10.00 21.08 23.35
C ASP A 11 -10.99 19.99 22.87
N ASN A 12 -12.29 20.31 22.83
CA ASN A 12 -13.31 19.41 22.27
C ASN A 12 -13.11 19.11 20.77
N ASN A 13 -12.60 20.07 20.00
CA ASN A 13 -12.30 19.86 18.58
C ASN A 13 -11.05 18.99 18.39
N ARG A 14 -10.01 19.21 19.21
CA ARG A 14 -8.78 18.41 19.18
C ARG A 14 -9.01 16.95 19.56
N GLU A 15 -9.86 16.69 20.56
CA GLU A 15 -10.24 15.32 20.94
C GLU A 15 -11.05 14.61 19.86
N ARG A 16 -11.94 15.34 19.16
CA ARG A 16 -12.68 14.81 18.01
C ARG A 16 -11.78 14.49 16.82
N GLU A 17 -10.84 15.37 16.48
CA GLU A 17 -9.86 15.14 15.42
C GLU A 17 -8.92 13.98 15.76
N ALA A 18 -8.45 13.89 17.01
CA ALA A 18 -7.62 12.78 17.48
C ALA A 18 -8.38 11.44 17.43
N SER A 19 -9.65 11.43 17.84
CA SER A 19 -10.51 10.24 17.77
C SER A 19 -10.80 9.81 16.32
N HIS A 20 -11.07 10.77 15.44
CA HIS A 20 -11.27 10.51 14.01
C HIS A 20 -10.01 9.96 13.34
N LEU A 21 -8.84 10.51 13.66
CA LEU A 21 -7.55 10.04 13.17
C LEU A 21 -7.22 8.64 13.70
N ALA A 22 -7.54 8.35 14.97
CA ALA A 22 -7.39 7.02 15.55
C ALA A 22 -8.28 5.98 14.85
N ALA A 23 -9.52 6.35 14.50
CA ALA A 23 -10.41 5.49 13.72
C ALA A 23 -9.85 5.21 12.32
N LEU A 24 -9.37 6.24 11.61
CA LEU A 24 -8.74 6.08 10.29
C LEU A 24 -7.48 5.21 10.34
N LEU A 25 -6.64 5.37 11.37
CA LEU A 25 -5.46 4.53 11.57
C LEU A 25 -5.82 3.07 11.86
N LYS A 26 -6.93 2.83 12.58
CA LYS A 26 -7.45 1.49 12.85
C LYS A 26 -7.94 0.83 11.56
N GLU A 27 -8.75 1.52 10.75
CA GLU A 27 -9.20 1.02 9.44
C GLU A 27 -8.01 0.71 8.53
N MET A 28 -6.99 1.56 8.55
CA MET A 28 -5.80 1.34 7.74
C MET A 28 -4.98 0.14 8.21
N LYS A 29 -4.88 -0.08 9.53
CA LYS A 29 -4.27 -1.29 10.12
C LYS A 29 -5.02 -2.55 9.68
N GLU A 30 -6.36 -2.53 9.72
CA GLU A 30 -7.19 -3.65 9.28
C GLU A 30 -7.02 -3.94 7.78
N GLY A 31 -6.92 -2.88 6.95
CA GLY A 31 -6.61 -2.98 5.53
C GLY A 31 -5.23 -3.60 5.27
N LEU A 32 -4.22 -3.21 6.05
CA LEU A 32 -2.87 -3.77 5.97
C LEU A 32 -2.81 -5.23 6.41
N ASP A 33 -3.53 -5.60 7.46
CA ASP A 33 -3.64 -6.98 7.91
C ASP A 33 -4.31 -7.84 6.84
N THR A 34 -5.33 -7.32 6.17
CA THR A 34 -5.97 -7.98 5.03
C THR A 34 -5.01 -8.17 3.86
N VAL A 35 -4.24 -7.14 3.51
CA VAL A 35 -3.23 -7.22 2.45
C VAL A 35 -2.13 -8.21 2.82
N ARG A 36 -1.68 -8.21 4.07
CA ARG A 36 -0.68 -9.13 4.61
C ARG A 36 -1.15 -10.58 4.54
N LEU A 37 -2.39 -10.87 4.94
CA LEU A 37 -2.99 -12.20 4.83
C LEU A 37 -3.11 -12.67 3.37
N LYS A 38 -3.52 -11.77 2.46
CA LYS A 38 -3.57 -12.06 1.01
C LYS A 38 -2.18 -12.36 0.46
N ILE A 39 -1.17 -11.58 0.83
CA ILE A 39 0.22 -11.82 0.42
C ILE A 39 0.72 -13.16 0.97
N GLN A 40 0.49 -13.47 2.24
CA GLN A 40 0.87 -14.76 2.84
C GLN A 40 0.21 -15.94 2.11
N THR A 41 -1.07 -15.82 1.77
CA THR A 41 -1.81 -16.83 1.00
C THR A 41 -1.24 -17.00 -0.41
N LEU A 42 -0.91 -15.90 -1.09
CA LEU A 42 -0.29 -15.93 -2.41
C LEU A 42 1.12 -16.52 -2.37
N THR A 43 1.94 -16.15 -1.38
CA THR A 43 3.28 -16.70 -1.17
C THR A 43 3.22 -18.20 -0.86
N ALA A 44 2.26 -18.65 -0.05
CA ALA A 44 2.05 -20.08 0.21
C ALA A 44 1.66 -20.84 -1.07
N LYS A 45 0.78 -20.26 -1.91
CA LYS A 45 0.42 -20.83 -3.21
C LYS A 45 1.59 -20.90 -4.17
N VAL A 46 2.43 -19.86 -4.24
CA VAL A 46 3.65 -19.83 -5.07
C VAL A 46 4.65 -20.88 -4.61
N LYS A 47 4.86 -21.02 -3.29
CA LYS A 47 5.72 -22.09 -2.74
C LYS A 47 5.21 -23.50 -3.04
N SER A 48 3.89 -23.68 -3.12
CA SER A 48 3.28 -24.97 -3.48
C SER A 48 3.27 -25.25 -5.00
N GLN A 49 3.28 -24.20 -5.82
CA GLN A 49 3.28 -24.28 -7.29
C GLN A 49 4.66 -23.90 -7.81
N ASN A 50 5.60 -24.84 -7.69
CA ASN A 50 6.93 -24.81 -8.29
C ASN A 50 7.72 -23.51 -8.01
N SER A 51 8.54 -23.56 -6.95
CA SER A 51 9.74 -22.73 -6.87
C SER A 51 10.48 -22.78 -8.19
N THR A 52 10.39 -21.71 -8.99
CA THR A 52 11.33 -21.51 -10.10
C THR A 52 12.72 -21.57 -9.50
N ALA A 53 13.47 -22.62 -9.85
CA ALA A 53 14.68 -23.06 -9.18
C ALA A 53 15.85 -22.04 -9.21
N ASP A 54 15.64 -20.83 -9.72
CA ASP A 54 16.71 -19.86 -10.00
C ASP A 54 16.35 -18.38 -9.79
N GLY A 55 15.25 -18.02 -9.11
CA GLY A 55 15.03 -16.59 -8.84
C GLY A 55 13.74 -16.19 -8.12
N PHE A 56 13.74 -14.93 -7.68
CA PHE A 56 12.60 -14.24 -7.08
C PHE A 56 11.42 -14.25 -8.07
N SER A 57 10.28 -14.83 -7.68
CA SER A 57 9.12 -14.86 -8.58
C SER A 57 8.63 -13.43 -8.82
N TYR A 58 8.20 -13.14 -10.06
CA TYR A 58 7.58 -11.86 -10.40
C TYR A 58 6.45 -11.48 -9.43
N LEU A 59 5.68 -12.47 -8.96
CA LEU A 59 4.61 -12.27 -7.99
C LEU A 59 5.14 -11.92 -6.59
N GLU A 60 6.27 -12.51 -6.18
CA GLU A 60 6.97 -12.16 -4.94
C GLU A 60 7.55 -10.74 -4.99
N ALA A 61 8.13 -10.33 -6.14
CA ALA A 61 8.55 -8.96 -6.44
C ALA A 61 7.44 -7.95 -6.22
N LYS A 62 6.30 -8.20 -6.85
CA LYS A 62 5.14 -7.33 -6.75
C LYS A 62 4.60 -7.25 -5.31
N ASN A 63 4.55 -8.39 -4.61
CA ASN A 63 4.05 -8.43 -3.24
C ASN A 63 4.96 -7.68 -2.26
N LEU A 64 6.28 -7.90 -2.34
CA LEU A 64 7.23 -7.21 -1.49
C LEU A 64 7.23 -5.70 -1.73
N LEU A 65 7.13 -5.28 -3.00
CA LEU A 65 7.06 -3.87 -3.38
C LEU A 65 5.79 -3.19 -2.85
N LEU A 66 4.64 -3.87 -2.92
CA LEU A 66 3.38 -3.37 -2.38
C LEU A 66 3.40 -3.28 -0.85
N LEU A 67 4.00 -4.26 -0.17
CA LEU A 67 4.17 -4.24 1.28
C LEU A 67 5.03 -3.05 1.72
N ASN A 68 6.14 -2.80 1.01
CA ASN A 68 7.02 -1.67 1.31
C ASN A 68 6.34 -0.31 1.07
N TYR A 69 5.49 -0.21 0.04
CA TYR A 69 4.65 0.97 -0.22
C TYR A 69 3.70 1.23 0.96
N CYS A 70 2.98 0.19 1.37
CA CYS A 70 2.05 0.20 2.48
C CYS A 70 2.73 0.64 3.80
N GLN A 71 3.89 0.07 4.12
CA GLN A 71 4.66 0.42 5.32
C GLN A 71 5.13 1.87 5.29
N SER A 72 5.64 2.35 4.14
CA SER A 72 6.09 3.73 3.98
C SER A 72 4.93 4.72 4.13
N LEU A 73 3.75 4.38 3.60
CA LEU A 73 2.53 5.20 3.71
C LEU A 73 2.03 5.29 5.16
N VAL A 74 2.03 4.17 5.90
CA VAL A 74 1.70 4.14 7.34
C VAL A 74 2.61 5.08 8.11
N TYR A 75 3.92 4.96 7.88
CA TYR A 75 4.89 5.80 8.55
C TYR A 75 4.66 7.29 8.24
N TYR A 76 4.43 7.63 6.98
CA TYR A 76 4.13 9.01 6.55
C TYR A 76 2.91 9.57 7.28
N LEU A 77 1.81 8.79 7.34
CA LEU A 77 0.58 9.21 8.00
C LEU A 77 0.75 9.34 9.52
N LEU A 78 1.44 8.40 10.18
CA LEU A 78 1.74 8.49 11.62
C LEU A 78 2.63 9.68 11.95
N ARG A 79 3.60 10.01 11.08
CA ARG A 79 4.48 11.16 11.26
C ARG A 79 3.71 12.47 11.10
N LYS A 80 2.84 12.56 10.10
CA LYS A 80 1.93 13.70 9.88
C LYS A 80 0.95 13.87 11.04
N ALA A 81 0.40 12.77 11.55
CA ALA A 81 -0.50 12.73 12.71
C ALA A 81 0.13 13.30 13.98
N LYS A 82 1.43 13.07 14.19
CA LYS A 82 2.19 13.58 15.34
C LYS A 82 2.65 15.03 15.19
N GLY A 83 2.38 15.67 14.05
CA GLY A 83 2.77 17.06 13.79
C GLY A 83 4.26 17.26 13.47
N TYR A 84 4.99 16.19 13.16
CA TYR A 84 6.40 16.32 12.76
C TYR A 84 6.50 16.82 11.31
N SER A 85 7.49 17.69 11.06
CA SER A 85 7.80 18.13 9.69
C SER A 85 8.18 16.94 8.80
N ILE A 86 7.72 17.02 7.55
CA ILE A 86 7.84 16.00 6.53
C ILE A 86 8.63 16.52 5.31
N GLU A 87 8.85 17.84 5.24
CA GLU A 87 9.80 18.45 4.33
C GLU A 87 11.17 17.81 4.63
N ASP A 88 11.76 17.17 3.62
CA ASP A 88 13.02 16.41 3.67
C ASP A 88 13.04 15.01 4.33
N HIS A 89 11.88 14.43 4.69
CA HIS A 89 11.91 13.06 5.18
C HIS A 89 12.11 12.03 4.04
N PRO A 90 13.09 11.10 4.13
CA PRO A 90 13.38 10.12 3.07
C PRO A 90 12.18 9.23 2.72
N VAL A 91 11.19 9.11 3.61
CA VAL A 91 9.97 8.33 3.35
C VAL A 91 9.15 8.89 2.20
N VAL A 92 9.10 10.20 1.98
CA VAL A 92 8.37 10.76 0.83
C VAL A 92 9.04 10.31 -0.47
N ARG A 93 10.38 10.37 -0.50
CA ARG A 93 11.18 9.88 -1.62
C ARG A 93 10.96 8.38 -1.85
N SER A 94 11.03 7.56 -0.80
CA SER A 94 10.79 6.12 -0.91
C SER A 94 9.38 5.78 -1.41
N ILE A 95 8.33 6.51 -0.98
CA ILE A 95 6.96 6.32 -1.49
C ILE A 95 6.90 6.59 -3.00
N VAL A 96 7.52 7.67 -3.47
CA VAL A 96 7.55 8.05 -4.88
C VAL A 96 8.33 7.02 -5.71
N GLU A 97 9.50 6.60 -5.24
CA GLU A 97 10.32 5.58 -5.89
C GLU A 97 9.54 4.26 -6.03
N ILE A 98 8.92 3.79 -4.96
CA ILE A 98 8.13 2.55 -4.97
C ILE A 98 6.93 2.67 -5.92
N ARG A 99 6.24 3.82 -5.96
CA ARG A 99 5.16 4.08 -6.93
C ARG A 99 5.68 4.01 -8.37
N LEU A 100 6.84 4.61 -8.63
CA LEU A 100 7.47 4.59 -9.95
C LEU A 100 7.81 3.16 -10.38
N PHE A 101 8.32 2.34 -9.46
CA PHE A 101 8.58 0.91 -9.72
C PHE A 101 7.29 0.14 -10.00
N LEU A 102 6.22 0.34 -9.21
CA LEU A 102 4.92 -0.29 -9.45
C LEU A 102 4.34 0.09 -10.82
N GLU A 103 4.54 1.33 -11.25
CA GLU A 103 4.10 1.83 -12.54
C GLU A 103 4.88 1.23 -13.71
N LYS A 104 6.21 1.14 -13.60
CA LYS A 104 7.04 0.42 -14.57
C LYS A 104 6.62 -1.03 -14.70
N VAL A 105 6.40 -1.70 -13.58
CA VAL A 105 5.92 -3.08 -13.54
C VAL A 105 4.56 -3.22 -14.23
N ARG A 106 3.62 -2.30 -13.97
CA ARG A 106 2.32 -2.25 -14.66
C ARG A 106 2.46 -2.06 -16.16
N PHE A 107 3.32 -1.14 -16.59
CA PHE A 107 3.58 -0.86 -18.00
C PHE A 107 4.08 -2.09 -18.75
N ILE A 108 4.93 -2.91 -18.13
CA ILE A 108 5.48 -4.12 -18.75
C ILE A 108 4.44 -5.25 -18.83
N LEU A 109 3.59 -5.42 -17.81
CA LEU A 109 2.60 -6.50 -17.78
C LEU A 109 1.42 -6.27 -18.72
N SER A 110 1.01 -5.01 -18.93
CA SER A 110 -0.22 -4.74 -19.67
C SER A 110 -0.15 -5.23 -21.12
N PRO A 111 0.93 -4.98 -21.89
CA PRO A 111 1.08 -5.56 -23.21
C PRO A 111 1.15 -7.09 -23.16
N LEU A 112 1.95 -7.65 -22.25
CA LEU A 112 2.14 -9.10 -22.13
C LEU A 112 0.81 -9.82 -21.86
N TYR A 113 -0.04 -9.27 -20.97
CA TYR A 113 -1.36 -9.81 -20.68
C TYR A 113 -2.25 -9.84 -21.93
N ILE A 114 -2.23 -8.77 -22.73
CA ILE A 114 -2.99 -8.69 -23.98
C ILE A 114 -2.51 -9.76 -24.96
N TYR A 115 -1.21 -9.92 -25.13
CA TYR A 115 -0.63 -10.94 -26.01
C TYR A 115 -1.00 -12.37 -25.58
N ILE A 116 -0.85 -12.70 -24.29
CA ILE A 116 -1.22 -14.01 -23.76
C ILE A 116 -2.72 -14.26 -23.96
N ARG A 117 -3.56 -13.26 -23.67
CA ARG A 117 -5.01 -13.37 -23.83
C ARG A 117 -5.40 -13.62 -25.29
N GLN A 118 -4.77 -12.92 -26.23
CA GLN A 118 -4.98 -13.12 -27.65
C GLN A 118 -4.59 -14.53 -28.07
N TYR A 119 -3.42 -14.99 -27.66
CA TYR A 119 -2.90 -16.33 -27.98
C TYR A 119 -3.81 -17.45 -27.46
N VAL A 120 -4.26 -17.35 -26.19
CA VAL A 120 -5.21 -18.30 -25.60
C VAL A 120 -6.56 -18.28 -26.32
N SER A 121 -7.05 -17.10 -26.73
CA SER A 121 -8.29 -16.98 -27.50
C SER A 121 -8.17 -17.65 -28.87
N THR A 122 -7.03 -17.49 -29.56
CA THR A 122 -6.79 -18.14 -30.86
C THR A 122 -6.73 -19.67 -30.75
N ILE A 123 -6.13 -20.21 -29.68
CA ILE A 123 -6.08 -21.66 -29.44
C ILE A 123 -7.46 -22.22 -29.07
N THR A 124 -8.22 -21.50 -28.25
CA THR A 124 -9.54 -21.94 -27.78
C THR A 124 -10.61 -21.85 -28.89
N LEU A 125 -10.46 -20.92 -29.84
CA LEU A 125 -11.37 -20.76 -30.98
C LEU A 125 -11.06 -21.70 -32.16
N ASN A 126 -9.84 -22.26 -32.23
CA ASN A 126 -9.42 -23.26 -33.22
C ASN A 126 -9.66 -24.72 -32.77
N ARG A 127 -10.44 -24.92 -31.71
CA ARG A 127 -10.76 -26.22 -31.13
C ARG A 127 -12.27 -26.43 -31.11
#